data_AF-A0A9E5TAT3-F1
#
_entry.id   AF-A0A9E5TAT3-F1
#
_cell.length_a   1.000
_cell.length_b   1.000
_cell.length_c   1.000
_cell.angle_alpha   90.00
_cell.angle_beta   90.00
_cell.angle_gamma   90.00
#
_symmetry.space_group_name_H-M   'P 1'
#
loop_
_entity.id
_entity.type
_entity.pdbx_description
1 polymer ?
#
loop_
_entity_poly.entity_id
_entity_poly.type
_entity_poly.pdbx_seq_one_letter_code
_entity_poly.pdbx_strand_id
1 'polypeptide(L)'
;KIKLLPGKPCDTLARSANSLLNTDMVLISADVDPKSLEQAWFYIPRMLHSKSVVFHQRGTAQDDPLSYHLYGRAEIEALARSVGKQRAA
;
A
#
# COMPACT_ATOMS: atom_id res chain seq x y z
N LYS A 1 -18.77 -4.75 8.62
CA LYS A 1 -18.71 -3.29 8.91
C LYS A 1 -17.74 -2.67 7.91
N ILE A 2 -18.14 -1.62 7.20
CA ILE A 2 -17.28 -0.92 6.23
C ILE A 2 -16.85 0.40 6.87
N LYS A 3 -15.57 0.76 6.75
CA LYS A 3 -15.04 2.05 7.20
C LYS A 3 -14.41 2.75 6.01
N LEU A 4 -14.88 3.95 5.72
CA LEU A 4 -14.27 4.84 4.74
C LEU A 4 -13.38 5.81 5.50
N LEU A 5 -12.13 5.94 5.04
CA LEU A 5 -11.19 6.87 5.61
C LEU A 5 -10.91 7.97 4.58
N PRO A 6 -11.49 9.18 4.75
CA PRO A 6 -11.34 10.26 3.77
C PRO A 6 -9.93 10.86 3.83
N GLY A 7 -9.43 11.27 2.66
CA GLY A 7 -8.15 11.95 2.50
C GLY A 7 -7.19 11.22 1.57
N LYS A 8 -5.98 11.77 1.41
CA LYS A 8 -4.93 11.16 0.59
C LYS A 8 -4.44 9.86 1.23
N PRO A 9 -4.09 8.82 0.45
CA PRO A 9 -3.69 7.51 0.99
C PRO A 9 -2.59 7.57 2.05
N CYS A 10 -1.52 8.34 1.80
CA CYS A 10 -0.40 8.46 2.74
C CYS A 10 -0.83 9.06 4.10
N ASP A 11 -1.50 10.21 4.09
CA ASP A 11 -1.94 10.90 5.30
C ASP A 11 -2.89 10.05 6.13
N THR A 12 -3.80 9.37 5.43
CA THR A 12 -4.81 8.51 6.04
C THR A 12 -4.17 7.26 6.64
N LEU A 13 -3.29 6.56 5.90
CA LEU A 13 -2.58 5.39 6.39
C LEU A 13 -1.64 5.73 7.56
N ALA A 14 -0.99 6.90 7.54
CA ALA A 14 -0.14 7.35 8.63
C ALA A 14 -0.88 7.40 9.98
N ARG A 15 -2.16 7.81 9.97
CA ARG A 15 -3.00 7.91 11.17
C ARG A 15 -3.68 6.59 11.53
N SER A 16 -4.02 5.75 10.55
CA SER A 16 -4.86 4.58 10.76
C SER A 16 -4.11 3.24 10.78
N ALA A 17 -2.88 3.15 10.30
CA ALA A 17 -2.15 1.88 10.15
C ALA A 17 -2.08 1.07 11.45
N ASN A 18 -1.88 1.72 12.59
CA ASN A 18 -1.84 1.07 13.91
C ASN A 18 -3.20 0.48 14.35
N SER A 19 -4.30 0.93 13.75
CA SER A 19 -5.64 0.37 13.97
C SER A 19 -6.03 -0.69 12.95
N LEU A 20 -5.22 -0.88 11.91
CA LEU A 20 -5.41 -1.83 10.80
C LEU A 20 -4.42 -3.00 10.88
N LEU A 21 -4.00 -3.37 12.09
CA LEU A 21 -3.12 -4.51 12.33
C LEU A 21 -3.81 -5.82 11.91
N ASN A 22 -3.01 -6.83 11.57
CA ASN A 22 -3.47 -8.14 11.14
C ASN A 22 -4.36 -8.08 9.89
N THR A 23 -4.05 -7.19 8.96
CA THR A 23 -4.75 -7.11 7.67
C THR A 23 -4.34 -8.28 6.77
N ASP A 24 -5.29 -9.14 6.39
CA ASP A 24 -5.04 -10.27 5.48
C ASP A 24 -4.73 -9.81 4.04
N MET A 25 -5.35 -8.73 3.58
CA MET A 25 -5.24 -8.28 2.19
C MET A 25 -5.24 -6.76 2.06
N VAL A 26 -4.31 -6.25 1.26
CA VAL A 26 -4.31 -4.85 0.80
C VAL A 26 -4.45 -4.86 -0.72
N LEU A 27 -5.38 -4.06 -1.23
CA LEU A 27 -5.60 -3.86 -2.66
C LEU A 27 -5.35 -2.40 -3.01
N ILE A 28 -4.45 -2.15 -3.95
CA ILE A 28 -4.09 -0.82 -4.44
C ILE A 28 -4.58 -0.73 -5.88
N SER A 29 -5.49 0.21 -6.13
CA SER A 29 -6.03 0.45 -7.47
C SER A 29 -5.03 1.23 -8.33
N ALA A 30 -5.15 1.08 -9.65
CA ALA A 30 -4.24 1.68 -10.63
C ALA A 30 -4.40 3.21 -10.75
N ASP A 31 -5.51 3.76 -10.25
CA ASP A 31 -5.80 5.20 -10.20
C ASP A 31 -5.12 5.93 -9.04
N VAL A 32 -4.45 5.19 -8.15
CA VAL A 32 -3.69 5.80 -7.05
C VAL A 32 -2.44 6.48 -7.60
N ASP A 33 -2.30 7.78 -7.30
CA ASP A 33 -1.13 8.56 -7.66
C ASP A 33 0.18 7.89 -7.16
N PRO A 34 1.15 7.61 -8.05
CA PRO A 34 2.40 6.93 -7.68
C PRO A 34 3.19 7.63 -6.57
N LYS A 35 3.20 8.96 -6.51
CA LYS A 35 3.92 9.72 -5.46
C LYS A 35 3.26 9.54 -4.09
N SER A 36 1.93 9.53 -4.07
CA SER A 36 1.14 9.25 -2.87
C SER A 36 1.33 7.81 -2.39
N LEU A 37 1.47 6.86 -3.32
CA LEU A 37 1.73 5.46 -3.01
C LEU A 37 3.14 5.22 -2.49
N GLU A 38 4.15 5.90 -3.05
CA GLU A 38 5.55 5.79 -2.62
C GLU A 38 5.66 5.98 -1.11
N GLN A 39 5.08 7.07 -0.58
CA GLN A 39 5.14 7.37 0.85
C GLN A 39 4.30 6.40 1.71
N ALA A 40 3.23 5.83 1.14
CA ALA A 40 2.36 4.88 1.84
C ALA A 40 3.06 3.55 2.15
N TRP A 41 4.06 3.14 1.35
CA TRP A 41 4.83 1.91 1.57
C TRP A 41 5.53 1.88 2.93
N PHE A 42 5.82 3.02 3.54
CA PHE A 42 6.40 3.06 4.87
C PHE A 42 5.44 2.51 5.96
N TYR A 43 4.13 2.66 5.79
CA TYR A 43 3.13 2.28 6.79
C TYR A 43 2.57 0.88 6.58
N ILE A 44 2.44 0.43 5.32
CA ILE A 44 1.88 -0.87 4.95
C ILE A 44 2.49 -2.04 5.75
N PRO A 45 3.83 -2.18 5.90
CA PRO A 45 4.42 -3.32 6.59
C PRO A 45 3.93 -3.54 8.02
N ARG A 46 3.49 -2.46 8.70
CA ARG A 46 3.00 -2.49 10.09
C ARG A 46 1.59 -3.07 10.20
N MET A 47 0.82 -3.04 9.13
CA MET A 47 -0.54 -3.57 9.06
C MET A 47 -0.55 -5.09 8.79
N LEU A 48 0.50 -5.60 8.17
CA LEU A 48 0.56 -6.98 7.65
C LEU A 48 1.02 -7.97 8.72
N HIS A 49 0.59 -9.23 8.57
CA HIS A 49 1.11 -10.42 9.22
C HIS A 49 1.74 -11.37 8.19
N SER A 50 2.22 -12.54 8.63
CA SER A 50 2.99 -13.48 7.80
C SER A 50 2.24 -14.08 6.61
N LYS A 51 0.91 -14.01 6.60
CA LYS A 51 0.06 -14.53 5.52
C LYS A 51 -0.61 -13.44 4.69
N SER A 52 -0.31 -12.17 4.99
CA SER A 52 -0.93 -11.07 4.28
C SER A 52 -0.47 -11.01 2.83
N VAL A 53 -1.37 -10.60 1.95
CA VAL A 53 -1.11 -10.39 0.53
C VAL A 53 -1.36 -8.94 0.16
N VAL A 54 -0.51 -8.38 -0.72
CA VAL A 54 -0.67 -7.02 -1.23
C VAL A 54 -0.76 -7.08 -2.74
N PHE A 55 -1.91 -6.69 -3.28
CA PHE A 55 -2.15 -6.60 -4.72
C PHE A 55 -2.10 -5.16 -5.16
N HIS A 56 -1.40 -4.91 -6.26
CA HIS A 56 -1.40 -3.62 -6.92
C HIS A 56 -1.84 -3.81 -8.37
N GLN A 57 -2.98 -3.22 -8.67
CA GLN A 57 -3.55 -3.22 -10.00
C GLN A 57 -2.63 -2.46 -10.97
N ARG A 58 -2.42 -3.06 -12.13
CA ARG A 58 -1.70 -2.47 -13.27
C ARG A 58 -2.70 -2.32 -14.42
N GLY A 59 -2.64 -1.18 -15.09
CA GLY A 59 -3.56 -0.83 -16.16
C GLY A 59 -4.89 -0.26 -15.64
N THR A 60 -5.47 0.62 -16.45
CA THR A 60 -6.84 1.11 -16.28
C THR A 60 -7.73 0.34 -17.23
N ALA A 61 -8.91 -0.09 -16.76
CA ALA A 61 -9.87 -0.91 -17.53
C ALA A 61 -10.28 -0.34 -18.91
N GLN A 62 -9.90 0.89 -19.21
CA GLN A 62 -10.16 1.59 -20.46
C GLN A 62 -9.28 1.10 -21.64
N ASP A 63 -8.03 0.66 -21.40
CA ASP A 63 -7.05 0.43 -22.48
C ASP A 63 -6.15 -0.82 -22.33
N ASP A 64 -6.14 -1.50 -21.19
CA ASP A 64 -5.25 -2.65 -20.93
C ASP A 64 -5.98 -3.71 -20.09
N PRO A 65 -5.81 -5.03 -20.34
CA PRO A 65 -6.28 -6.07 -19.42
C PRO A 65 -5.88 -5.79 -17.97
N LEU A 66 -6.90 -5.77 -17.11
CA LEU A 66 -6.73 -5.65 -15.66
C LEU A 66 -5.79 -6.74 -15.16
N SER A 67 -4.57 -6.34 -14.79
CA SER A 67 -3.58 -7.23 -14.21
C SER A 67 -3.25 -6.79 -12.79
N TYR A 68 -2.85 -7.74 -11.95
CA TYR A 68 -2.46 -7.47 -10.57
C TYR A 68 -1.05 -7.95 -10.34
N HIS A 69 -0.23 -7.07 -9.79
CA HIS A 69 1.06 -7.44 -9.24
C HIS A 69 0.88 -7.81 -7.76
N LEU A 70 1.23 -9.05 -7.43
CA LEU A 70 1.28 -9.51 -6.04
C LEU A 70 2.67 -9.22 -5.47
N TYR A 71 2.72 -8.38 -4.44
CA TYR A 71 3.97 -8.13 -3.72
C TYR A 71 4.21 -9.18 -2.65
N GLY A 72 5.39 -9.81 -2.70
CA GLY A 72 5.91 -10.63 -1.62
C GLY A 72 6.39 -9.78 -0.44
N ARG A 73 6.58 -10.44 0.72
CA ARG A 73 6.98 -9.75 1.95
C ARG A 73 8.32 -9.01 1.82
N ALA A 74 9.31 -9.62 1.18
CA ALA A 74 10.62 -9.01 0.98
C ALA A 74 10.56 -7.75 0.10
N GLU A 75 9.68 -7.75 -0.91
CA GLU A 75 9.47 -6.59 -1.79
C GLU A 75 8.83 -5.44 -1.04
N ILE A 76 7.80 -5.72 -0.24
CA ILE A 76 7.17 -4.73 0.64
C ILE A 76 8.18 -4.11 1.61
N GLU A 77 9.05 -4.92 2.20
CA GLU A 77 10.09 -4.42 3.11
C GLU A 77 11.14 -3.57 2.38
N ALA A 78 11.52 -3.95 1.16
CA ALA A 78 12.43 -3.16 0.33
C ALA A 78 11.83 -1.80 -0.03
N LEU A 79 10.55 -1.77 -0.44
CA LEU A 79 9.79 -0.56 -0.73
C LEU A 79 9.64 0.33 0.49
N ALA A 80 9.40 -0.24 1.67
CA ALA A 80 9.30 0.53 2.90
C ALA A 80 10.65 1.16 3.32
N ARG A 81 11.76 0.43 3.10
CA ARG A 81 13.11 0.90 3.45
C ARG A 81 13.60 2.02 2.52
N SER A 82 13.29 1.98 1.22
CA SER A 82 13.69 3.04 0.29
C SER A 82 13.12 4.39 0.70
N VAL A 83 11.87 4.41 1.17
CA VAL A 83 11.18 5.60 1.67
C VAL A 83 11.75 6.09 3.01
N GLY A 84 12.05 5.16 3.93
CA GLY A 84 12.66 5.50 5.22
C GLY A 84 14.00 6.22 5.07
N LYS A 85 14.82 5.84 4.09
CA LYS A 85 16.09 6.50 3.77
C LYS A 85 15.90 7.93 3.23
N GLN A 86 14.86 8.17 2.43
CA GLN A 86 14.56 9.52 1.89
C GLN A 86 14.09 10.52 2.96
N ARG A 87 13.54 10.05 4.10
CA ARG A 87 13.06 10.94 5.18
C ARG A 87 14.12 11.27 6.23
N ALA A 88 15.25 10.55 6.23
CA ALA A 88 16.35 10.75 7.17
C ALA A 88 17.51 11.60 6.59
N ALA A 89 17.43 11.93 5.30
CA ALA A 89 18.33 12.84 4.58
C ALA A 89 17.68 14.21 4.44
#